data_AF-A0AAU3HMD8-F1
#
_entry.id   AF-A0AAU3HMD8-F1
#
_cell.length_a   1.000
_cell.length_b   1.000
_cell.length_c   1.000
_cell.angle_alpha   90.00
_cell.angle_beta   90.00
_cell.angle_gamma   90.00
#
_symmetry.space_group_name_H-M   'P 1'
#
loop_
_entity.id
_entity.type
_entity.pdbx_description
1 polymer ?
#
loop_
_entity_poly.entity_id
_entity_poly.type
_entity_poly.pdbx_seq_one_letter_code
_entity_poly.pdbx_strand_id
1 'polypeptide(L)'
;MVEPAGTARRHGAALGALVLLAGASACSFDHPVAPLPVRPPVASTVATTPPGVAAPPSTVTAPVPTPSRTDAPDPRRGARTPARTPAARPTPPSGTTAPTACFGAVRHDLDLAETELALVRSLCFAAGGVLRILGIGPGQVTVDREDLVSRSYEAGVVDIRFVRAGTVVVTVPQHDRTYPITVVVV
;
A
#
# COMPACT_ATOMS: atom_id res chain seq x y z
N MET A 1 -15.40 -5.76 65.45
CA MET A 1 -14.05 -5.20 65.21
C MET A 1 -14.22 -4.25 64.03
N VAL A 2 -14.50 -2.97 64.26
CA VAL A 2 -13.59 -1.93 64.81
C VAL A 2 -12.48 -1.64 63.81
N GLU A 3 -12.74 -0.62 62.99
CA GLU A 3 -11.75 0.16 62.25
C GLU A 3 -10.88 0.97 63.21
N PRO A 4 -9.64 1.32 62.83
CA PRO A 4 -9.23 2.70 63.05
C PRO A 4 -8.47 3.32 61.87
N ALA A 5 -9.08 4.38 61.31
CA ALA A 5 -8.49 5.69 61.03
C ALA A 5 -6.95 5.84 61.09
N GLY A 6 -6.36 6.31 59.98
CA GLY A 6 -4.92 6.53 59.81
C GLY A 6 -4.53 7.87 59.17
N THR A 7 -4.81 8.98 59.87
CA THR A 7 -4.12 10.30 59.76
C THR A 7 -4.18 11.08 58.43
N ALA A 8 -4.93 12.19 58.43
CA ALA A 8 -4.83 13.23 57.41
C ALA A 8 -3.57 14.11 57.56
N ARG A 9 -2.99 14.58 56.44
CA ARG A 9 -2.21 15.84 56.43
C ARG A 9 -2.54 16.71 55.23
N ARG A 10 -2.82 17.98 55.53
CA ARG A 10 -3.30 19.02 54.61
C ARG A 10 -2.10 19.80 54.06
N HIS A 11 -1.92 19.79 52.74
CA HIS A 11 -1.22 20.83 51.98
C HIS A 11 -1.95 20.90 50.62
N GLY A 12 -2.40 22.03 50.11
CA GLY A 12 -2.33 23.42 50.55
C GLY A 12 -2.75 24.24 49.33
N ALA A 13 -3.86 24.98 49.42
CA ALA A 13 -4.46 25.59 48.24
C ALA A 13 -3.55 26.70 47.66
N ALA A 14 -3.15 26.54 46.40
CA ALA A 14 -2.48 27.57 45.62
C ALA A 14 -3.38 28.03 44.47
N LEU A 15 -4.35 28.91 44.81
CA LEU A 15 -5.11 29.67 43.83
C LEU A 15 -4.21 30.74 43.21
N GLY A 16 -3.54 30.39 42.11
CA GLY A 16 -2.77 31.32 41.28
C GLY A 16 -3.56 31.77 40.07
N ALA A 17 -4.32 32.87 40.20
CA ALA A 17 -5.03 33.46 39.08
C ALA A 17 -4.03 34.11 38.10
N LEU A 18 -4.05 33.72 36.83
CA LEU A 18 -3.19 34.30 35.79
C LEU A 18 -4.02 34.68 34.54
N VAL A 19 -4.49 35.93 34.59
CA VAL A 19 -4.70 36.89 33.50
C VAL A 19 -5.36 36.37 32.20
N LEU A 20 -6.58 36.87 31.98
CA LEU A 20 -7.23 36.94 30.68
C LEU A 20 -6.36 37.68 29.65
N LEU A 21 -5.93 37.01 28.59
CA LEU A 21 -5.47 37.63 27.35
C LEU A 21 -6.57 37.53 26.30
N ALA A 22 -7.37 38.60 26.20
CA ALA A 22 -8.41 38.72 25.20
C ALA A 22 -7.86 39.30 23.89
N GLY A 23 -8.18 38.64 22.78
CA GLY A 23 -8.36 39.27 21.46
C GLY A 23 -7.13 39.63 20.63
N ALA A 24 -6.86 38.82 19.61
CA ALA A 24 -6.40 39.28 18.30
C ALA A 24 -6.57 38.20 17.21
N SER A 25 -7.76 38.07 16.62
CA SER A 25 -7.92 37.41 15.33
C SER A 25 -7.47 38.37 14.22
N ALA A 26 -6.17 38.40 13.92
CA ALA A 26 -5.59 39.31 12.94
C ALA A 26 -4.64 38.61 11.98
N CYS A 27 -5.06 38.57 10.71
CA CYS A 27 -4.23 38.60 9.50
C CYS A 27 -3.17 37.49 9.31
N SER A 28 -3.57 36.50 8.50
CA SER A 28 -2.91 36.20 7.22
C SER A 28 -1.44 36.59 7.07
N PHE A 29 -0.53 35.73 7.53
CA PHE A 29 0.86 35.77 7.08
C PHE A 29 1.00 35.08 5.71
N ASP A 30 0.55 35.81 4.68
CA ASP A 30 0.94 35.56 3.30
C ASP A 30 2.42 35.95 3.15
N HIS A 31 3.30 35.00 3.42
CA HIS A 31 4.72 35.13 3.13
C HIS A 31 5.00 34.50 1.77
N PRO A 32 5.17 35.30 0.69
CA PRO A 32 5.58 34.78 -0.60
C PRO A 32 6.99 34.18 -0.47
N VAL A 33 7.05 32.85 -0.43
CA VAL A 33 8.32 32.11 -0.44
C VAL A 33 9.01 32.39 -1.76
N ALA A 34 10.16 33.07 -1.70
CA ALA A 34 10.97 33.33 -2.88
C ALA A 34 11.36 31.98 -3.54
N PRO A 35 11.08 31.77 -4.83
CA PRO A 35 11.47 30.53 -5.49
C PRO A 35 12.99 30.41 -5.49
N LEU A 36 13.51 29.21 -5.16
CA LEU A 36 14.94 28.95 -5.25
C LEU A 36 15.44 29.23 -6.69
N PRO A 37 16.65 29.77 -6.88
CA PRO A 37 17.24 29.95 -8.20
C PRO A 37 17.34 28.60 -8.93
N VAL A 38 16.42 28.36 -9.87
CA VAL A 38 16.41 27.14 -10.67
C VAL A 38 17.58 27.20 -11.64
N ARG A 39 18.61 26.39 -11.40
CA ARG A 39 19.78 26.31 -12.29
C ARG A 39 19.34 25.56 -13.57
N PRO A 40 19.36 26.19 -14.76
CA PRO A 40 18.94 25.50 -15.98
C PRO A 40 19.90 24.33 -16.26
N PRO A 41 19.40 23.18 -16.77
CA PRO A 41 20.26 22.09 -17.19
C PRO A 41 21.14 22.55 -18.35
N VAL A 42 22.46 22.44 -18.16
CA VAL A 42 23.43 22.70 -19.23
C VAL A 42 23.26 21.60 -20.29
N ALA A 43 22.94 22.00 -21.53
CA ALA A 43 22.89 21.09 -22.65
C ALA A 43 24.31 20.63 -23.00
N SER A 44 24.71 19.45 -22.50
CA SER A 44 25.95 18.79 -22.92
C SER A 44 25.78 18.19 -24.32
N THR A 45 25.97 19.03 -25.33
CA THR A 45 26.08 18.60 -26.73
C THR A 45 27.36 17.79 -26.92
N VAL A 46 27.24 16.46 -26.95
CA VAL A 46 28.33 15.58 -27.42
C VAL A 46 28.04 15.20 -28.87
N ALA A 47 28.80 15.80 -29.78
CA ALA A 47 28.71 15.54 -31.22
C ALA A 47 29.76 14.51 -31.66
N THR A 48 29.27 13.46 -32.34
CA THR A 48 29.88 12.81 -33.53
C THR A 48 31.35 12.36 -33.47
N THR A 49 31.61 11.05 -33.55
CA THR A 49 32.12 10.38 -34.79
C THR A 49 32.39 8.87 -34.58
N PRO A 50 32.30 8.03 -35.64
CA PRO A 50 32.60 6.60 -35.58
C PRO A 50 33.98 6.24 -36.18
N PRO A 51 34.58 5.13 -35.72
CA PRO A 51 35.39 4.23 -36.55
C PRO A 51 34.76 2.82 -36.59
N GLY A 52 34.96 1.97 -37.59
CA GLY A 52 35.71 2.07 -38.84
C GLY A 52 35.63 0.70 -39.54
N VAL A 53 35.55 0.66 -40.86
CA VAL A 53 35.31 -0.58 -41.62
C VAL A 53 36.55 -1.47 -41.68
N ALA A 54 36.41 -2.78 -41.42
CA ALA A 54 37.35 -3.82 -41.84
C ALA A 54 36.65 -5.18 -42.02
N ALA A 55 36.83 -5.82 -43.18
CA ALA A 55 36.39 -7.18 -43.53
C ALA A 55 37.13 -7.66 -44.80
N PRO A 56 37.00 -8.94 -45.23
CA PRO A 56 36.98 -10.19 -44.47
C PRO A 56 38.43 -10.74 -44.44
N PRO A 57 38.92 -11.85 -45.07
CA PRO A 57 38.34 -13.14 -45.56
C PRO A 57 38.42 -14.22 -44.43
N SER A 58 38.34 -15.55 -44.57
CA SER A 58 38.36 -16.51 -45.69
C SER A 58 37.40 -17.70 -45.48
N THR A 59 37.02 -18.32 -46.60
CA THR A 59 36.32 -19.60 -46.81
C THR A 59 36.70 -20.78 -45.90
N VAL A 60 35.73 -21.68 -45.62
CA VAL A 60 35.76 -23.11 -46.05
C VAL A 60 34.38 -23.79 -45.90
N THR A 61 33.91 -24.34 -47.03
CA THR A 61 33.11 -25.57 -47.30
C THR A 61 32.02 -26.08 -46.32
N ALA A 62 30.83 -26.37 -46.89
CA ALA A 62 29.68 -27.03 -46.25
C ALA A 62 29.86 -28.58 -46.12
N PRO A 63 28.99 -29.33 -45.39
CA PRO A 63 27.67 -29.69 -45.95
C PRO A 63 26.49 -29.70 -44.94
N VAL A 64 25.30 -29.87 -45.51
CA VAL A 64 23.95 -29.98 -44.91
C VAL A 64 23.33 -31.32 -45.40
N PRO A 65 22.30 -31.97 -44.81
CA PRO A 65 21.62 -31.81 -43.51
C PRO A 65 21.63 -33.07 -42.61
N THR A 66 21.10 -33.00 -41.38
CA THR A 66 20.45 -34.16 -40.73
C THR A 66 19.34 -33.72 -39.77
N PRO A 67 18.04 -33.93 -40.08
CA PRO A 67 16.96 -33.72 -39.14
C PRO A 67 16.64 -35.01 -38.37
N SER A 68 17.19 -35.16 -37.17
CA SER A 68 16.73 -36.20 -36.23
C SER A 68 15.33 -35.86 -35.73
N ARG A 69 14.31 -36.48 -36.33
CA ARG A 69 12.93 -36.45 -35.78
C ARG A 69 12.90 -37.26 -34.49
N THR A 70 12.78 -36.57 -33.36
CA THR A 70 12.42 -37.19 -32.08
C THR A 70 10.99 -37.71 -32.12
N ASP A 71 10.75 -38.84 -31.44
CA ASP A 71 9.49 -39.58 -31.40
C ASP A 71 8.25 -38.76 -31.06
N ALA A 72 7.13 -39.15 -31.68
CA ALA A 72 5.79 -38.69 -31.33
C ALA A 72 5.21 -39.54 -30.18
N PRO A 73 4.65 -38.94 -29.11
CA PRO A 73 3.92 -39.69 -28.09
C PRO A 73 2.53 -40.13 -28.59
N ASP A 74 2.18 -41.39 -28.31
CA ASP A 74 0.88 -42.03 -28.63
C ASP A 74 -0.30 -41.37 -27.87
N PRO A 75 -1.41 -40.98 -28.55
CA PRO A 75 -2.56 -40.38 -27.92
C PRO A 75 -3.59 -41.44 -27.42
N ARG A 76 -3.36 -42.03 -26.25
CA ARG A 76 -4.41 -42.74 -25.46
C ARG A 76 -4.03 -42.91 -23.99
N ARG A 77 -4.80 -42.28 -23.07
CA ARG A 77 -5.44 -42.90 -21.87
C ARG A 77 -5.94 -41.87 -20.85
N GLY A 78 -7.27 -41.76 -20.71
CA GLY A 78 -7.91 -41.48 -19.42
C GLY A 78 -8.01 -40.03 -18.93
N ALA A 79 -8.86 -39.21 -19.57
CA ALA A 79 -9.36 -37.99 -18.94
C ALA A 79 -10.29 -38.32 -17.75
N ARG A 80 -9.77 -38.30 -16.52
CA ARG A 80 -10.59 -38.24 -15.30
C ARG A 80 -10.71 -36.79 -14.85
N THR A 81 -11.79 -36.14 -15.22
CA THR A 81 -12.15 -34.81 -14.73
C THR A 81 -12.63 -34.93 -13.27
N PRO A 82 -11.95 -34.34 -12.26
CA PRO A 82 -12.57 -34.17 -10.95
C PRO A 82 -13.70 -33.15 -11.08
N ALA A 83 -14.89 -33.49 -10.57
CA ALA A 83 -16.04 -32.60 -10.59
C ALA A 83 -15.74 -31.35 -9.78
N ARG A 84 -15.63 -30.20 -10.47
CA ARG A 84 -15.33 -28.91 -9.84
C ARG A 84 -16.55 -28.42 -9.06
N THR A 85 -16.55 -28.62 -7.76
CA THR A 85 -17.56 -28.05 -6.85
C THR A 85 -17.65 -26.54 -7.09
N PRO A 86 -18.86 -25.95 -7.25
CA PRO A 86 -18.98 -24.50 -7.38
C PRO A 86 -18.45 -23.82 -6.11
N ALA A 87 -17.34 -23.09 -6.24
CA ALA A 87 -16.86 -22.24 -5.17
C ALA A 87 -17.93 -21.17 -4.88
N ALA A 88 -18.47 -21.17 -3.66
CA ALA A 88 -19.43 -20.15 -3.25
C ALA A 88 -18.78 -18.78 -3.38
N ARG A 89 -19.32 -17.92 -4.26
CA ARG A 89 -18.89 -16.52 -4.38
C ARG A 89 -19.09 -15.84 -3.03
N PRO A 90 -18.03 -15.28 -2.40
CA PRO A 90 -18.19 -14.49 -1.19
C PRO A 90 -19.18 -13.36 -1.45
N THR A 91 -20.25 -13.31 -0.67
CA THR A 91 -21.24 -12.23 -0.76
C THR A 91 -20.69 -11.04 0.03
N PRO A 92 -20.58 -9.84 -0.54
CA PRO A 92 -20.05 -8.70 0.19
C PRO A 92 -20.97 -8.37 1.39
N PRO A 93 -20.41 -8.06 2.57
CA PRO A 93 -21.21 -7.75 3.76
C PRO A 93 -22.07 -6.51 3.51
N SER A 94 -23.39 -6.71 3.48
CA SER A 94 -24.35 -5.62 3.25
C SER A 94 -24.56 -4.84 4.55
N GLY A 95 -23.81 -3.75 4.72
CA GLY A 95 -23.92 -2.92 5.93
C GLY A 95 -23.04 -1.66 5.97
N THR A 96 -22.50 -1.23 4.83
CA THR A 96 -21.58 -0.08 4.76
C THR A 96 -22.33 1.18 4.31
N THR A 97 -22.47 2.14 5.22
CA THR A 97 -22.81 3.53 4.85
C THR A 97 -21.72 4.05 3.91
N ALA A 98 -22.09 4.50 2.71
CA ALA A 98 -21.12 4.97 1.74
C ALA A 98 -20.31 6.16 2.31
N PRO A 99 -18.97 6.14 2.28
CA PRO A 99 -18.17 7.24 2.80
C PRO A 99 -18.45 8.52 2.03
N THR A 100 -18.69 9.61 2.75
CA THR A 100 -19.21 10.88 2.21
C THR A 100 -18.22 11.66 1.34
N ALA A 101 -16.96 11.25 1.32
CA ALA A 101 -15.97 11.59 0.29
C ALA A 101 -14.90 10.49 0.26
N CYS A 102 -14.34 10.20 -0.92
CA CYS A 102 -13.18 9.34 -1.04
C CYS A 102 -11.90 10.15 -0.74
N PHE A 103 -10.95 9.55 -0.02
CA PHE A 103 -9.60 10.07 0.09
C PHE A 103 -9.00 10.21 -1.32
N GLY A 104 -8.15 11.22 -1.54
CA GLY A 104 -7.48 11.39 -2.84
C GLY A 104 -6.44 10.29 -3.13
N ALA A 105 -5.56 10.54 -4.09
CA ALA A 105 -4.35 9.74 -4.32
C ALA A 105 -3.29 10.00 -3.22
N VAL A 106 -3.69 9.81 -1.96
CA VAL A 106 -2.91 10.10 -0.75
C VAL A 106 -2.53 8.82 -0.01
N ARG A 107 -1.59 8.92 0.92
CA ARG A 107 -1.29 7.85 1.87
C ARG A 107 -2.21 7.95 3.09
N HIS A 108 -2.74 6.82 3.54
CA HIS A 108 -3.48 6.68 4.78
C HIS A 108 -2.81 5.63 5.65
N ASP A 109 -2.52 5.99 6.89
CA ASP A 109 -1.75 5.17 7.81
C ASP A 109 -2.68 4.49 8.82
N LEU A 110 -2.59 3.17 8.93
CA LEU A 110 -3.22 2.35 9.96
C LEU A 110 -2.12 1.79 10.86
N ASP A 111 -1.92 2.40 12.02
CA ASP A 111 -1.05 1.85 13.04
C ASP A 111 -1.81 0.81 13.88
N LEU A 112 -1.36 -0.44 13.89
CA LEU A 112 -2.04 -1.53 14.60
C LEU A 112 -1.89 -1.48 16.12
N ALA A 113 -1.03 -0.62 16.67
CA ALA A 113 -0.97 -0.36 18.11
C ALA A 113 -2.04 0.64 18.55
N GLU A 114 -2.32 1.66 17.73
CA GLU A 114 -3.19 2.79 18.08
C GLU A 114 -4.61 2.70 17.46
N THR A 115 -4.77 1.96 16.36
CA THR A 115 -6.01 1.92 15.57
C THR A 115 -6.80 0.65 15.82
N GLU A 116 -7.99 0.73 16.39
CA GLU A 116 -8.91 -0.41 16.49
C GLU A 116 -9.48 -0.78 15.11
N LEU A 117 -9.03 -1.88 14.51
CA LEU A 117 -9.53 -2.34 13.20
C LEU A 117 -11.00 -2.75 13.22
N ALA A 118 -11.59 -2.99 14.39
CA ALA A 118 -13.03 -3.23 14.56
C ALA A 118 -13.90 -2.03 14.12
N LEU A 119 -13.33 -0.81 14.16
CA LEU A 119 -13.97 0.44 13.74
C LEU A 119 -13.73 0.70 12.23
N VAL A 120 -12.55 0.35 11.70
CA VAL A 120 -12.16 0.64 10.31
C VAL A 120 -12.63 -0.47 9.35
N ARG A 121 -13.95 -0.47 9.07
CA ARG A 121 -14.57 -1.50 8.19
C ARG A 121 -14.48 -1.18 6.70
N SER A 122 -14.38 0.11 6.35
CA SER A 122 -14.38 0.55 4.96
C SER A 122 -13.61 1.84 4.76
N LEU A 123 -12.89 1.93 3.65
CA LEU A 123 -12.17 3.12 3.18
C LEU A 123 -12.54 3.38 1.72
N CYS A 124 -12.46 4.63 1.26
CA CYS A 124 -12.51 4.92 -0.17
C CYS A 124 -11.32 5.78 -0.61
N PHE A 125 -10.63 5.41 -1.68
CA PHE A 125 -9.52 6.16 -2.27
C PHE A 125 -9.81 6.50 -3.74
N ALA A 126 -9.14 7.52 -4.27
CA ALA A 126 -8.94 7.65 -5.70
C ALA A 126 -7.82 6.69 -6.17
N ALA A 127 -7.85 6.30 -7.44
CA ALA A 127 -6.77 5.53 -8.06
C ALA A 127 -5.39 6.19 -7.82
N GLY A 128 -4.41 5.39 -7.39
CA GLY A 128 -3.07 5.84 -6.99
C GLY A 128 -2.87 6.02 -5.48
N GLY A 129 -3.94 6.02 -4.67
CA GLY A 129 -3.87 6.06 -3.20
C GLY A 129 -3.11 4.89 -2.58
N VAL A 130 -2.65 5.06 -1.34
CA VAL A 130 -1.82 4.09 -0.62
C VAL A 130 -2.38 3.85 0.79
N LEU A 131 -2.63 2.59 1.12
CA LEU A 131 -2.90 2.15 2.49
C LEU A 131 -1.59 1.63 3.12
N ARG A 132 -1.10 2.29 4.15
CA ARG A 132 0.11 1.91 4.90
C ARG A 132 -0.31 1.30 6.23
N ILE A 133 0.09 0.06 6.48
CA ILE A 133 -0.21 -0.66 7.71
C ILE A 133 1.09 -0.79 8.51
N LEU A 134 1.13 -0.26 9.73
CA LEU A 134 2.32 -0.25 10.60
C LEU A 134 2.18 -1.27 11.74
N GLY A 135 3.32 -1.79 12.21
CA GLY A 135 3.34 -2.75 13.32
C GLY A 135 2.93 -4.17 12.92
N ILE A 136 3.08 -4.54 11.64
CA ILE A 136 2.62 -5.82 11.09
C ILE A 136 3.78 -6.67 10.56
N GLY A 137 3.70 -7.99 10.75
CA GLY A 137 4.70 -8.93 10.24
C GLY A 137 4.61 -9.18 8.73
N PRO A 138 5.69 -9.72 8.11
CA PRO A 138 5.70 -10.04 6.69
C PRO A 138 4.67 -11.13 6.37
N GLY A 139 3.97 -10.98 5.24
CA GLY A 139 2.98 -11.95 4.76
C GLY A 139 1.69 -12.05 5.59
N GLN A 140 1.52 -11.27 6.66
CA GLN A 140 0.34 -11.33 7.53
C GLN A 140 -0.91 -10.66 6.91
N VAL A 141 -0.72 -9.59 6.13
CA VAL A 141 -1.82 -8.95 5.38
C VAL A 141 -2.10 -9.75 4.10
N THR A 142 -3.37 -10.04 3.83
CA THR A 142 -3.81 -10.64 2.56
C THR A 142 -4.79 -9.71 1.83
N VAL A 143 -4.80 -9.78 0.50
CA VAL A 143 -5.67 -8.97 -0.36
C VAL A 143 -6.39 -9.89 -1.34
N ASP A 144 -7.69 -9.69 -1.55
CA ASP A 144 -8.51 -10.55 -2.42
C ASP A 144 -8.21 -10.36 -3.92
N ARG A 145 -7.87 -9.13 -4.34
CA ARG A 145 -7.61 -8.74 -5.73
C ARG A 145 -6.23 -8.10 -5.89
N GLU A 146 -5.21 -8.96 -5.83
CA GLU A 146 -3.79 -8.58 -6.03
C GLU A 146 -3.52 -7.97 -7.44
N ASP A 147 -4.41 -8.15 -8.42
CA ASP A 147 -4.30 -7.55 -9.76
C ASP A 147 -4.61 -6.04 -9.80
N LEU A 148 -5.22 -5.48 -8.74
CA LEU A 148 -5.55 -4.06 -8.62
C LEU A 148 -4.59 -3.29 -7.70
N VAL A 149 -3.67 -3.98 -7.03
CA VAL A 149 -2.75 -3.38 -6.06
C VAL A 149 -1.29 -3.64 -6.42
N SER A 150 -0.40 -2.83 -5.86
CA SER A 150 1.02 -3.09 -5.77
C SER A 150 1.40 -3.02 -4.29
N ARG A 151 2.10 -4.05 -3.81
CA ARG A 151 2.37 -4.23 -2.37
C ARG A 151 3.87 -4.29 -2.13
N SER A 152 4.32 -3.61 -1.08
CA SER A 152 5.68 -3.68 -0.56
C SER A 152 5.66 -3.86 0.95
N TYR A 153 6.65 -4.60 1.47
CA TYR A 153 6.87 -4.76 2.90
C TYR A 153 8.28 -4.29 3.24
N GLU A 154 8.40 -3.46 4.27
CA GLU A 154 9.69 -2.99 4.80
C GLU A 154 9.58 -2.75 6.30
N ALA A 155 10.50 -3.33 7.08
CA ALA A 155 10.69 -3.04 8.52
C ALA A 155 9.42 -2.96 9.40
N GLY A 156 8.50 -3.93 9.26
CA GLY A 156 7.25 -3.96 10.05
C GLY A 156 6.10 -3.12 9.46
N VAL A 157 6.25 -2.65 8.24
CA VAL A 157 5.25 -1.87 7.50
C VAL A 157 4.88 -2.57 6.20
N VAL A 158 3.59 -2.60 5.89
CA VAL A 158 3.06 -2.99 4.57
C VAL A 158 2.44 -1.77 3.90
N ASP A 159 3.03 -1.31 2.78
CA ASP A 159 2.40 -0.31 1.90
C ASP A 159 1.63 -1.04 0.79
N ILE A 160 0.36 -0.68 0.59
CA ILE A 160 -0.55 -1.20 -0.43
C ILE A 160 -1.00 -0.04 -1.31
N ARG A 161 -0.44 0.08 -2.51
CA ARG A 161 -0.82 1.09 -3.49
C ARG A 161 -1.91 0.55 -4.41
N PHE A 162 -3.05 1.25 -4.48
CA PHE A 162 -4.13 0.90 -5.40
C PHE A 162 -3.83 1.45 -6.79
N VAL A 163 -3.49 0.57 -7.73
CA VAL A 163 -3.02 0.98 -9.08
C VAL A 163 -4.17 1.07 -10.11
N ARG A 164 -5.35 0.56 -9.78
CA ARG A 164 -6.57 0.60 -10.59
C ARG A 164 -7.81 0.79 -9.73
N ALA A 165 -8.86 1.38 -10.31
CA ALA A 165 -10.17 1.51 -9.68
C ALA A 165 -10.85 0.14 -9.47
N GLY A 166 -11.73 0.06 -8.47
CA GLY A 166 -12.48 -1.13 -8.07
C GLY A 166 -12.49 -1.37 -6.55
N THR A 167 -13.33 -2.30 -6.09
CA THR A 167 -13.39 -2.72 -4.68
C THR A 167 -12.37 -3.81 -4.36
N VAL A 168 -11.67 -3.68 -3.25
CA VAL A 168 -10.62 -4.59 -2.77
C VAL A 168 -10.86 -4.86 -1.28
N VAL A 169 -10.79 -6.11 -0.84
CA VAL A 169 -10.86 -6.49 0.58
C VAL A 169 -9.45 -6.74 1.09
N VAL A 170 -8.98 -5.85 1.96
CA VAL A 170 -7.70 -5.99 2.65
C VAL A 170 -7.96 -6.65 4.00
N THR A 171 -7.35 -7.81 4.22
CA THR A 171 -7.58 -8.66 5.39
C THR A 171 -6.36 -8.56 6.31
N VAL A 172 -6.54 -7.97 7.50
CA VAL A 172 -5.46 -7.55 8.40
C VAL A 172 -5.62 -8.19 9.79
N PRO A 173 -4.64 -8.94 10.31
CA PRO A 173 -4.67 -9.46 11.68
C PRO A 173 -4.31 -8.39 12.72
N GLN A 174 -5.00 -8.42 13.86
CA GLN A 174 -4.75 -7.63 15.07
C GLN A 174 -5.31 -8.37 16.30
N HIS A 175 -4.53 -8.48 17.38
CA HIS A 175 -4.92 -9.14 18.64
C HIS A 175 -5.65 -10.49 18.46
N ASP A 176 -4.97 -11.44 17.80
CA ASP A 176 -5.45 -12.81 17.50
C ASP A 176 -6.75 -12.90 16.67
N ARG A 177 -7.19 -11.79 16.08
CA ARG A 177 -8.35 -11.71 15.20
C ARG A 177 -7.96 -11.14 13.84
N THR A 178 -8.79 -11.39 12.83
CA THR A 178 -8.56 -10.90 11.47
C THR A 178 -9.72 -10.02 11.04
N TYR A 179 -9.41 -8.81 10.57
CA TYR A 179 -10.37 -7.77 10.22
C TYR A 179 -10.37 -7.54 8.70
N PRO A 180 -11.51 -7.73 8.01
CA PRO A 180 -11.65 -7.38 6.61
C PRO A 180 -12.01 -5.90 6.45
N ILE A 181 -11.13 -5.14 5.79
CA ILE A 181 -11.32 -3.73 5.44
C ILE A 181 -11.74 -3.67 3.98
N THR A 182 -12.95 -3.17 3.71
CA THR A 182 -13.46 -2.99 2.34
C THR A 182 -12.96 -1.65 1.78
N VAL A 183 -12.00 -1.70 0.87
CA VAL A 183 -11.46 -0.53 0.20
C VAL A 183 -12.16 -0.34 -1.15
N VAL A 184 -12.82 0.79 -1.35
CA VAL A 184 -13.38 1.19 -2.66
C VAL A 184 -12.39 2.12 -3.33
N VAL A 185 -12.03 1.87 -4.59
CA VAL A 185 -11.15 2.73 -5.36
C VAL A 185 -11.92 3.29 -6.54
N VAL A 186 -11.96 4.63 -6.67
CA VAL A 186 -12.66 5.37 -7.75
C VAL A 186 -11.70 6.03 -8.73
#